data_AF-A0A2G3A540-F1
#
_entry.id   AF-A0A2G3A540-F1
#
_cell.length_a   1.000
_cell.length_b   1.000
_cell.length_c   1.000
_cell.angle_alpha   90.00
_cell.angle_beta   90.00
_cell.angle_gamma   90.00
#
_symmetry.space_group_name_H-M   'P 1'
#
loop_
_entity.id
_entity.type
_entity.pdbx_description
1 polymer ?
#
loop_
_entity_poly.entity_id
_entity_poly.type
_entity_poly.pdbx_seq_one_letter_code
_entity_poly.pdbx_strand_id
1 'polypeptide(L)'
;MALDDKRDDDKLSNHDGDSKERLDLFLEQGLSVLQTVYSGSIKALPSSFSLRTQFLEIVEATNLAHSEDMRNEILADMKRDFSKEPKYWDWLVRQEVIDLNNPESTEAVTADQLSRAIQVYEESIKFMPWASMFDCYAKFLMDVIHFKNHGSQSSEHFSATSHGIDPISHLLVVYEKAETMGCITEDLDCQHVSFLLQLEKVDEAKALAAKFCYGKFSAAVWLWALRFSIEMIFIQSNCTPNKAVLSSFFEPLRNVLLEVPISEAETI
;
A
#
# COMPACT_ATOMS: atom_id res chain seq x y z
N MET A 1 -36.34 77.36 30.64
CA MET A 1 -35.06 76.90 30.08
C MET A 1 -35.00 75.40 30.35
N ALA A 2 -35.17 74.59 29.29
CA ALA A 2 -34.14 73.75 28.66
C ALA A 2 -34.06 72.38 29.39
N LEU A 3 -34.03 71.20 28.76
CA LEU A 3 -33.44 70.80 27.50
C LEU A 3 -34.24 69.65 26.86
N ASP A 4 -34.30 69.69 25.53
CA ASP A 4 -34.66 68.61 24.61
C ASP A 4 -33.40 67.75 24.43
N ASP A 5 -33.47 66.45 24.72
CA ASP A 5 -32.35 65.51 24.55
C ASP A 5 -32.70 64.52 23.44
N LYS A 6 -32.02 64.69 22.31
CA LYS A 6 -32.21 63.91 21.08
C LYS A 6 -31.76 62.47 21.28
N ARG A 7 -32.62 61.54 20.89
CA ARG A 7 -32.24 60.16 20.60
C ARG A 7 -31.39 60.13 19.33
N ASP A 8 -30.13 59.74 19.47
CA ASP A 8 -29.35 59.20 18.37
C ASP A 8 -29.66 57.69 18.29
N ASP A 9 -30.54 57.33 17.36
CA ASP A 9 -30.68 55.96 16.86
C ASP A 9 -29.46 55.66 15.99
N ASP A 10 -28.42 55.06 16.60
CA ASP A 10 -27.32 54.49 15.86
C ASP A 10 -27.80 53.24 15.12
N LYS A 11 -27.95 53.40 13.80
CA LYS A 11 -28.13 52.34 12.83
C LYS A 11 -26.97 51.35 12.93
N LEU A 12 -27.20 50.23 13.61
CA LEU A 12 -26.44 49.00 13.36
C LEU A 12 -26.70 48.56 11.93
N SER A 13 -25.76 48.92 11.06
CA SER A 13 -25.75 48.55 9.65
C SER A 13 -25.68 47.04 9.49
N ASN A 14 -26.63 46.49 8.74
CA ASN A 14 -26.55 45.18 8.11
C ASN A 14 -25.24 45.06 7.31
N HIS A 15 -24.21 44.43 7.89
CA HIS A 15 -22.93 44.19 7.21
C HIS A 15 -22.70 42.72 6.83
N ASP A 16 -23.68 41.85 7.10
CA ASP A 16 -23.55 40.40 6.97
C ASP A 16 -23.78 39.86 5.55
N GLY A 17 -24.39 40.67 4.66
CA GLY A 17 -24.63 40.30 3.26
C GLY A 17 -23.41 40.51 2.34
N ASP A 18 -22.66 41.60 2.55
CA ASP A 18 -21.51 42.00 1.72
C ASP A 18 -20.26 41.13 1.96
N SER A 19 -20.12 40.59 3.17
CA SER A 19 -19.03 39.69 3.55
C SER A 19 -19.16 38.30 2.93
N LYS A 20 -20.39 37.77 2.84
CA LYS A 20 -20.68 36.46 2.24
C LYS A 20 -20.47 36.46 0.73
N GLU A 21 -20.99 37.48 0.04
CA GLU A 21 -20.82 37.64 -1.41
C GLU A 21 -19.33 37.78 -1.82
N ARG A 22 -18.54 38.49 -1.01
CA ARG A 22 -17.08 38.57 -1.20
C ARG A 22 -16.35 37.26 -0.99
N LEU A 23 -16.79 36.47 0.00
CA LEU A 23 -16.20 35.18 0.30
C LEU A 23 -16.50 34.18 -0.84
N ASP A 24 -17.74 34.17 -1.33
CA ASP A 24 -18.14 33.35 -2.48
C ASP A 24 -17.32 33.70 -3.73
N LEU A 25 -17.14 35.00 -4.04
CA LEU A 25 -16.27 35.45 -5.15
C LEU A 25 -14.81 35.02 -4.98
N PHE A 26 -14.28 35.05 -3.76
CA PHE A 26 -12.91 34.60 -3.50
C PHE A 26 -12.75 33.09 -3.74
N LEU A 27 -13.73 32.29 -3.30
CA LEU A 27 -13.72 30.84 -3.49
C LEU A 27 -13.84 30.47 -4.98
N GLU A 28 -14.72 31.12 -5.72
CA GLU A 28 -14.87 30.92 -7.17
C GLU A 28 -13.61 31.33 -7.95
N GLN A 29 -13.04 32.49 -7.62
CA GLN A 29 -11.81 32.95 -8.26
C GLN A 29 -10.62 32.03 -7.92
N GLY A 30 -10.57 31.53 -6.68
CA GLY A 30 -9.58 30.54 -6.24
C GLY A 30 -9.65 29.26 -7.07
N LEU A 31 -10.85 28.73 -7.29
CA LEU A 31 -11.05 27.53 -8.11
C LEU A 31 -10.60 27.75 -9.56
N SER A 32 -10.98 28.88 -10.17
CA SER A 32 -10.61 29.22 -11.55
C SER A 32 -9.08 29.27 -11.75
N VAL A 33 -8.37 29.81 -10.76
CA VAL A 33 -6.90 29.82 -10.76
C VAL A 33 -6.36 28.38 -10.67
N LEU A 34 -6.85 27.57 -9.74
CA LEU A 34 -6.39 26.18 -9.60
C LEU A 34 -6.65 25.35 -10.87
N GLN A 35 -7.82 25.46 -11.48
CA GLN A 35 -8.15 24.79 -12.75
C GLN A 35 -7.20 25.21 -13.88
N THR A 36 -6.89 26.51 -13.98
CA THR A 36 -5.96 27.03 -14.98
C THR A 36 -4.55 26.47 -14.77
N VAL A 37 -4.06 26.46 -13.53
CA VAL A 37 -2.74 25.93 -13.21
C VAL A 37 -2.70 24.41 -13.43
N TYR A 38 -3.72 23.66 -13.01
CA TYR A 38 -3.80 22.21 -13.22
C TYR A 38 -3.78 21.87 -14.72
N SER A 39 -4.66 22.49 -15.51
CA SER A 39 -4.73 22.25 -16.95
C SER A 39 -3.43 22.61 -17.70
N GLY A 40 -2.73 23.67 -17.27
CA GLY A 40 -1.39 23.99 -17.76
C GLY A 40 -0.35 22.95 -17.35
N SER A 41 -0.41 22.47 -16.11
CA SER A 41 0.54 21.52 -15.54
C SER A 41 0.45 20.15 -16.18
N ILE A 42 -0.75 19.61 -16.41
CA ILE A 42 -0.92 18.30 -17.08
C ILE A 42 -0.52 18.34 -18.55
N LYS A 43 -0.61 19.50 -19.21
CA LYS A 43 -0.10 19.69 -20.58
C LYS A 43 1.42 19.72 -20.61
N ALA A 44 2.05 20.36 -19.62
CA ALA A 44 3.50 20.45 -19.52
C ALA A 44 4.15 19.13 -19.04
N LEU A 45 3.51 18.44 -18.10
CA LEU A 45 4.02 17.25 -17.42
C LEU A 45 2.99 16.11 -17.42
N PRO A 46 2.61 15.59 -18.61
CA PRO A 46 1.52 14.61 -18.75
C PRO A 46 1.77 13.30 -18.00
N SER A 47 3.02 12.87 -17.86
CA SER A 47 3.39 11.62 -17.19
C SER A 47 3.59 11.76 -15.68
N SER A 48 3.44 12.97 -15.12
CA SER A 48 3.66 13.18 -13.69
C SER A 48 2.45 12.73 -12.87
N PHE A 49 2.57 11.57 -12.24
CA PHE A 49 1.56 11.03 -11.34
C PHE A 49 1.51 11.81 -10.02
N SER A 50 2.68 12.05 -9.42
CA SER A 50 2.81 12.77 -8.15
C SER A 50 2.27 14.19 -8.22
N LEU A 51 2.38 14.84 -9.39
CA LEU A 51 1.78 16.16 -9.59
C LEU A 51 0.25 16.08 -9.48
N ARG A 52 -0.39 15.07 -10.06
CA ARG A 52 -1.85 14.92 -9.99
C ARG A 52 -2.32 14.58 -8.58
N THR A 53 -1.60 13.73 -7.85
CA THR A 53 -1.93 13.44 -6.44
C THR A 53 -1.79 14.68 -5.57
N GLN A 54 -0.73 15.47 -5.73
CA GLN A 54 -0.55 16.73 -5.00
C GLN A 54 -1.63 17.76 -5.33
N PHE A 55 -2.06 17.86 -6.59
CA PHE A 55 -3.18 18.73 -6.96
C PHE A 55 -4.48 18.29 -6.29
N LEU A 56 -4.72 16.98 -6.20
CA LEU A 56 -5.90 16.46 -5.51
C LEU A 56 -5.88 16.83 -4.02
N GLU A 57 -4.74 16.64 -3.34
CA GLU A 57 -4.53 17.04 -1.94
C GLU A 57 -4.80 18.54 -1.73
N ILE A 58 -4.32 19.40 -2.64
CA ILE A 58 -4.57 20.85 -2.58
C ILE A 58 -6.07 21.15 -2.73
N VAL A 59 -6.76 20.50 -3.67
CA VAL A 59 -8.20 20.70 -3.89
C VAL A 59 -9.00 20.25 -2.66
N GLU A 60 -8.63 19.11 -2.06
CA GLU A 60 -9.27 18.58 -0.85
C GLU A 60 -9.02 19.50 0.37
N ALA A 61 -7.84 20.09 0.50
CA ALA A 61 -7.48 20.97 1.62
C ALA A 61 -8.06 22.39 1.53
N THR A 62 -8.39 22.88 0.33
CA THR A 62 -8.72 24.30 0.11
C THR A 62 -10.19 24.66 0.35
N ASN A 63 -11.06 23.68 0.60
CA ASN A 63 -12.51 23.84 0.89
C ASN A 63 -13.20 24.89 -0.02
N LEU A 64 -12.83 24.90 -1.31
CA LEU A 64 -13.36 25.84 -2.30
C LEU A 64 -14.77 25.45 -2.74
N ALA A 65 -15.57 26.43 -3.17
CA ALA A 65 -16.84 26.16 -3.83
C ALA A 65 -16.62 25.29 -5.08
N HIS A 66 -17.48 24.29 -5.30
CA HIS A 66 -17.38 23.36 -6.45
C HIS A 66 -16.06 22.56 -6.55
N SER A 67 -15.32 22.41 -5.45
CA SER A 67 -14.11 21.58 -5.41
C SER A 67 -14.35 20.12 -5.82
N GLU A 68 -15.55 19.60 -5.59
CA GLU A 68 -15.97 18.25 -6.01
C GLU A 68 -15.88 18.04 -7.52
N ASP A 69 -16.26 19.03 -8.33
CA ASP A 69 -16.19 18.89 -9.80
C ASP A 69 -14.74 18.80 -10.26
N MET A 70 -13.86 19.61 -9.67
CA MET A 70 -12.42 19.57 -9.94
C MET A 70 -11.78 18.28 -9.43
N ARG A 71 -12.19 17.79 -8.25
CA ARG A 71 -11.78 16.50 -7.69
C ARG A 71 -12.11 15.36 -8.67
N ASN A 72 -13.35 15.33 -9.16
CA ASN A 72 -13.81 14.33 -10.11
C ASN A 72 -13.07 14.42 -11.46
N GLU A 73 -12.77 15.62 -11.93
CA GLU A 73 -11.96 15.83 -13.14
C GLU A 73 -10.54 15.26 -12.97
N ILE A 74 -9.86 15.57 -11.87
CA ILE A 74 -8.53 15.05 -11.57
C ILE A 74 -8.55 13.52 -11.48
N LEU A 75 -9.52 12.94 -10.77
CA LEU A 75 -9.67 11.48 -10.65
C LEU A 75 -9.93 10.81 -12.00
N ALA A 76 -10.75 11.42 -12.86
CA ALA A 76 -11.02 10.92 -14.21
C ALA A 76 -9.78 10.98 -15.10
N ASP A 77 -9.01 12.07 -15.04
CA ASP A 77 -7.73 12.21 -15.74
C ASP A 77 -6.72 11.18 -15.25
N MET A 78 -6.60 10.98 -13.94
CA MET A 78 -5.70 9.99 -13.36
C MET A 78 -6.05 8.57 -13.81
N LYS A 79 -7.34 8.21 -13.79
CA LYS A 79 -7.80 6.91 -14.28
C LYS A 79 -7.50 6.73 -15.77
N ARG A 80 -7.74 7.75 -16.59
CA ARG A 80 -7.47 7.72 -18.04
C ARG A 80 -5.97 7.49 -18.30
N ASP A 81 -5.11 8.23 -17.60
CA ASP A 81 -3.70 8.33 -17.93
C ASP A 81 -2.84 7.26 -17.23
N PHE A 82 -3.24 6.77 -16.04
CA PHE A 82 -2.42 5.89 -15.19
C PHE A 82 -3.07 4.54 -14.81
N SER A 83 -4.28 4.22 -15.27
CA SER A 83 -4.92 2.91 -14.95
C SER A 83 -4.12 1.68 -15.38
N LYS A 84 -3.16 1.86 -16.28
CA LYS A 84 -2.23 0.81 -16.73
C LYS A 84 -0.96 0.69 -15.87
N GLU A 85 -0.86 1.46 -14.79
CA GLU A 85 0.27 1.45 -13.88
C GLU A 85 -0.15 0.93 -12.49
N PRO A 86 0.59 -0.02 -11.91
CA PRO A 86 0.26 -0.56 -10.58
C PRO A 86 0.17 0.50 -9.49
N LYS A 87 1.02 1.52 -9.58
CA LYS A 87 1.08 2.63 -8.62
C LYS A 87 -0.25 3.40 -8.52
N TYR A 88 -1.04 3.47 -9.60
CA TYR A 88 -2.35 4.12 -9.57
C TYR A 88 -3.33 3.33 -8.71
N TRP A 89 -3.35 2.01 -8.85
CA TRP A 89 -4.24 1.13 -8.08
C TRP A 89 -3.83 1.05 -6.61
N ASP A 90 -2.54 0.94 -6.31
CA ASP A 90 -2.02 1.01 -4.94
C ASP A 90 -2.36 2.35 -4.27
N TRP A 91 -2.17 3.47 -4.99
CA TRP A 91 -2.58 4.78 -4.51
C TRP A 91 -4.09 4.88 -4.29
N LEU A 92 -4.92 4.39 -5.22
CA LEU A 92 -6.38 4.43 -5.11
C LEU A 92 -6.85 3.66 -3.86
N VAL A 93 -6.31 2.47 -3.63
CA VAL A 93 -6.61 1.68 -2.44
C VAL A 93 -6.19 2.43 -1.17
N ARG A 94 -4.98 2.99 -1.17
CA ARG A 94 -4.46 3.71 0.00
C ARG A 94 -5.27 4.97 0.28
N GLN A 95 -5.77 5.67 -0.73
CA GLN A 95 -6.67 6.80 -0.53
C GLN A 95 -8.04 6.37 0.04
N GLU A 96 -8.57 5.21 -0.36
CA GLU A 96 -9.85 4.70 0.13
C GLU A 96 -9.81 4.10 1.54
N VAL A 97 -8.64 3.60 1.97
CA VAL A 97 -8.47 2.88 3.25
C VAL A 97 -7.71 3.68 4.29
N ILE A 98 -6.68 4.42 3.88
CA ILE A 98 -5.89 5.27 4.76
C ILE A 98 -6.47 6.66 4.60
N ASP A 99 -7.12 7.16 5.65
CA ASP A 99 -7.51 8.55 5.71
C ASP A 99 -6.22 9.39 5.81
N LEU A 100 -5.61 9.69 4.65
CA LEU A 100 -4.37 10.47 4.54
C LEU A 100 -4.51 11.87 5.15
N ASN A 101 -5.74 12.30 5.40
CA ASN A 101 -6.06 13.56 6.08
C ASN A 101 -5.86 13.51 7.60
N ASN A 102 -5.62 12.34 8.18
CA ASN A 102 -5.34 12.22 9.60
C ASN A 102 -4.23 11.19 9.89
N PRO A 103 -2.95 11.52 9.65
CA PRO A 103 -1.82 10.67 10.04
C PRO A 103 -1.73 10.44 11.57
N GLU A 104 -2.51 11.16 12.38
CA GLU A 104 -2.64 10.97 13.82
C GLU A 104 -3.82 10.06 14.22
N SER A 105 -4.73 9.70 13.30
CA SER A 105 -5.76 8.70 13.61
C SER A 105 -5.07 7.34 13.74
N THR A 106 -4.87 6.95 14.99
CA THR A 106 -4.32 5.64 15.38
C THR A 106 -5.37 4.53 15.19
N GLU A 107 -6.43 4.81 14.44
CA GLU A 107 -7.54 3.89 14.23
C GLU A 107 -7.09 2.84 13.22
N ALA A 108 -6.89 1.62 13.72
CA ALA A 108 -6.59 0.47 12.90
C ALA A 108 -7.61 0.35 11.76
N VAL A 109 -7.11 -0.02 10.57
CA VAL A 109 -7.93 -0.28 9.38
C VAL A 109 -9.13 -1.14 9.75
N THR A 110 -10.34 -0.61 9.53
CA THR A 110 -11.59 -1.29 9.83
C THR A 110 -11.80 -2.48 8.89
N ALA A 111 -12.61 -3.47 9.30
CA ALA A 111 -12.92 -4.62 8.47
C ALA A 111 -13.57 -4.23 7.12
N ASP A 112 -14.41 -3.19 7.12
CA ASP A 112 -15.08 -2.69 5.92
C ASP A 112 -14.10 -2.01 4.96
N GLN A 113 -13.15 -1.21 5.49
CA GLN A 113 -12.07 -0.63 4.69
C GLN A 113 -11.19 -1.72 4.06
N LEU A 114 -10.78 -2.73 4.84
CA LEU A 114 -10.00 -3.85 4.33
C LEU A 114 -10.74 -4.61 3.22
N SER A 115 -12.04 -4.86 3.38
CA SER A 115 -12.87 -5.51 2.38
C SER A 115 -12.92 -4.73 1.05
N ARG A 116 -13.08 -3.40 1.12
CA ARG A 116 -13.05 -2.53 -0.07
C ARG A 116 -11.67 -2.52 -0.74
N ALA A 117 -10.59 -2.38 0.02
CA ALA A 117 -9.23 -2.48 -0.50
C ALA A 117 -9.01 -3.79 -1.26
N ILE A 118 -9.41 -4.91 -0.65
CA ILE A 118 -9.32 -6.24 -1.26
C ILE A 118 -10.08 -6.27 -2.57
N GLN A 119 -11.30 -5.73 -2.61
CA GLN A 119 -12.08 -5.68 -3.84
C GLN A 119 -11.37 -4.88 -4.95
N VAL A 120 -10.81 -3.71 -4.64
CA VAL A 120 -10.10 -2.88 -5.63
C VAL A 120 -8.84 -3.58 -6.14
N TYR A 121 -8.07 -4.22 -5.27
CA TYR A 121 -6.93 -5.05 -5.69
C TYR A 121 -7.37 -6.23 -6.57
N GLU A 122 -8.44 -6.91 -6.19
CA GLU A 122 -9.01 -8.01 -6.97
C GLU A 122 -9.48 -7.58 -8.36
N GLU A 123 -10.10 -6.40 -8.47
CA GLU A 123 -10.48 -5.79 -9.74
C GLU A 123 -9.25 -5.39 -10.57
N SER A 124 -8.23 -4.82 -9.93
CA SER A 124 -6.98 -4.43 -10.60
C SER A 124 -6.24 -5.64 -11.17
N ILE A 125 -6.19 -6.78 -10.47
CA ILE A 125 -5.55 -8.01 -10.95
C ILE A 125 -6.32 -8.62 -12.12
N LYS A 126 -7.65 -8.53 -12.12
CA LYS A 126 -8.47 -8.96 -13.27
C LYS A 126 -8.20 -8.10 -14.49
N PHE A 127 -8.02 -6.80 -14.30
CA PHE A 127 -7.68 -5.87 -15.37
C PHE A 127 -6.22 -6.02 -15.84
N MET A 128 -5.31 -6.30 -14.91
CA MET A 128 -3.87 -6.33 -15.11
C MET A 128 -3.23 -7.45 -14.25
N PRO A 129 -3.16 -8.68 -14.77
CA PRO A 129 -2.57 -9.81 -14.08
C PRO A 129 -1.04 -9.74 -14.18
N TRP A 130 -0.43 -8.74 -13.55
CA TRP A 130 1.02 -8.52 -13.55
C TRP A 130 1.58 -8.76 -12.15
N ALA A 131 2.82 -9.26 -12.08
CA ALA A 131 3.53 -9.49 -10.83
C ALA A 131 3.55 -8.25 -9.91
N SER A 132 3.80 -7.07 -10.50
CA SER A 132 3.84 -5.80 -9.78
C SER A 132 2.53 -5.43 -9.07
N MET A 133 1.38 -5.92 -9.56
CA MET A 133 0.11 -5.74 -8.85
C MET A 133 0.04 -6.60 -7.59
N PHE A 134 0.53 -7.85 -7.68
CA PHE A 134 0.66 -8.73 -6.51
C PHE A 134 1.66 -8.19 -5.50
N ASP A 135 2.76 -7.56 -5.95
CA ASP A 135 3.72 -6.89 -5.05
C ASP A 135 3.05 -5.76 -4.25
N CYS A 136 2.29 -4.88 -4.91
CA CYS A 136 1.54 -3.82 -4.23
C CYS A 136 0.55 -4.41 -3.23
N TYR A 137 -0.18 -5.45 -3.63
CA TYR A 137 -1.19 -6.08 -2.79
C TYR A 137 -0.59 -6.75 -1.56
N ALA A 138 0.49 -7.52 -1.73
CA ALA A 138 1.21 -8.18 -0.64
C ALA A 138 1.76 -7.15 0.35
N LYS A 139 2.39 -6.08 -0.15
CA LYS A 139 2.89 -4.97 0.69
C LYS A 139 1.79 -4.31 1.49
N PHE A 140 0.66 -3.98 0.86
CA PHE A 140 -0.48 -3.41 1.56
C PHE A 140 -0.99 -4.32 2.69
N LEU A 141 -1.16 -5.62 2.44
CA LEU A 141 -1.62 -6.55 3.48
C LEU A 141 -0.58 -6.71 4.61
N MET A 142 0.71 -6.73 4.27
CA MET A 142 1.79 -6.72 5.27
C MET A 142 1.75 -5.46 6.14
N ASP A 143 1.54 -4.28 5.55
CA ASP A 143 1.38 -3.01 6.28
C ASP A 143 0.20 -3.11 7.27
N VAL A 144 -0.95 -3.65 6.82
CA VAL A 144 -2.15 -3.84 7.65
C VAL A 144 -1.89 -4.81 8.81
N ILE A 145 -1.21 -5.94 8.55
CA ILE A 145 -0.85 -6.93 9.58
C ILE A 145 0.07 -6.28 10.62
N HIS A 146 1.09 -5.55 10.17
CA HIS A 146 2.03 -4.85 11.05
C HIS A 146 1.31 -3.80 11.90
N PHE A 147 0.44 -2.98 11.31
CA PHE A 147 -0.32 -1.97 12.04
C PHE A 147 -1.21 -2.59 13.14
N LYS A 148 -1.89 -3.70 12.81
CA LYS A 148 -2.73 -4.42 13.77
C LYS A 148 -1.92 -4.98 14.94
N ASN A 149 -0.70 -5.46 14.69
CA ASN A 149 0.16 -6.01 15.72
C ASN A 149 0.77 -4.92 16.64
N HIS A 150 1.03 -3.72 16.12
CA HIS A 150 1.61 -2.62 16.89
C HIS A 150 0.56 -1.74 17.62
N GLY A 151 -0.67 -1.68 17.13
CA GLY A 151 -1.78 -0.94 17.76
C GLY A 151 -2.37 -1.62 19.01
N SER A 152 -2.03 -2.88 19.27
CA SER A 152 -2.50 -3.63 20.44
C SER A 152 -1.41 -3.76 21.50
N GLN A 153 -1.34 -2.82 22.46
CA GLN A 153 -0.59 -2.98 23.72
C GLN A 153 -1.24 -4.00 24.68
N SER A 154 -1.94 -5.00 24.17
CA SER A 154 -2.45 -6.12 24.95
C SER A 154 -2.17 -7.41 24.20
N SER A 155 -1.28 -8.21 24.78
CA SER A 155 -1.10 -9.63 24.50
C SER A 155 -2.43 -10.35 24.73
N GLU A 156 -3.33 -10.32 23.75
CA GLU A 156 -4.48 -11.21 23.69
C GLU A 156 -4.51 -11.89 22.33
N HIS A 157 -4.36 -13.21 22.43
CA HIS A 157 -4.48 -14.23 21.41
C HIS A 157 -5.38 -13.85 20.23
N PHE A 158 -4.85 -14.12 19.02
CA PHE A 158 -5.56 -14.27 17.76
C PHE A 158 -6.86 -15.08 17.92
N SER A 159 -7.95 -14.41 18.26
CA SER A 159 -9.27 -15.00 18.30
C SER A 159 -10.03 -14.51 17.08
N ALA A 160 -10.12 -15.41 16.10
CA ALA A 160 -10.98 -15.31 14.94
C ALA A 160 -12.45 -15.30 15.38
N THR A 161 -12.93 -14.19 15.93
CA THR A 161 -14.34 -14.00 16.28
C THR A 161 -14.77 -12.56 16.09
N SER A 162 -14.73 -12.10 14.84
CA SER A 162 -15.75 -11.22 14.28
C SER A 162 -15.76 -11.48 12.77
N HIS A 163 -16.88 -11.24 12.08
CA HIS A 163 -17.11 -11.57 10.67
C HIS A 163 -16.19 -10.82 9.65
N GLY A 164 -15.01 -10.37 10.07
CA GLY A 164 -14.04 -9.65 9.25
C GLY A 164 -13.06 -10.58 8.53
N ILE A 165 -12.53 -10.08 7.41
CA ILE A 165 -11.49 -10.76 6.63
C ILE A 165 -10.20 -10.79 7.45
N ASP A 166 -9.62 -11.99 7.62
CA ASP A 166 -8.31 -12.15 8.27
C ASP A 166 -7.18 -11.82 7.28
N PRO A 167 -6.41 -10.73 7.50
CA PRO A 167 -5.38 -10.31 6.54
C PRO A 167 -4.23 -11.31 6.41
N ILE A 168 -3.95 -12.10 7.46
CA ILE A 168 -2.89 -13.14 7.42
C ILE A 168 -3.29 -14.25 6.45
N SER A 169 -4.48 -14.83 6.64
CA SER A 169 -5.00 -15.87 5.75
C SER A 169 -5.16 -15.35 4.32
N HIS A 170 -5.62 -14.11 4.16
CA HIS A 170 -5.80 -13.51 2.84
C HIS A 170 -4.47 -13.27 2.10
N LEU A 171 -3.41 -12.86 2.81
CA LEU A 171 -2.09 -12.70 2.21
C LEU A 171 -1.52 -14.03 1.67
N LEU A 172 -1.73 -15.15 2.38
CA LEU A 172 -1.35 -16.48 1.87
C LEU A 172 -2.08 -16.80 0.56
N VAL A 173 -3.38 -16.51 0.50
CA VAL A 173 -4.18 -16.69 -0.73
C VAL A 173 -3.65 -15.81 -1.88
N VAL A 174 -3.17 -14.60 -1.59
CA VAL A 174 -2.58 -13.71 -2.61
C VAL A 174 -1.32 -14.32 -3.21
N TYR A 175 -0.42 -14.90 -2.39
CA TYR A 175 0.78 -15.57 -2.90
C TYR A 175 0.44 -16.81 -3.74
N GLU A 176 -0.45 -17.67 -3.25
CA GLU A 176 -0.91 -18.86 -4.01
C GLU A 176 -1.55 -18.47 -5.34
N LYS A 177 -2.33 -17.38 -5.34
CA LYS A 177 -2.95 -16.85 -6.54
C LYS A 177 -1.91 -16.31 -7.53
N ALA A 178 -0.88 -15.60 -7.06
CA ALA A 178 0.22 -15.16 -7.91
C ALA A 178 0.90 -16.35 -8.60
N GLU A 179 1.10 -17.46 -7.88
CA GLU A 179 1.65 -18.70 -8.43
C GLU A 179 0.74 -19.31 -9.49
N THR A 180 -0.54 -19.52 -9.17
CA THR A 180 -1.52 -20.14 -10.10
C THR A 180 -1.75 -19.31 -11.37
N MET A 181 -1.65 -17.99 -11.28
CA MET A 181 -1.74 -17.08 -12.43
C MET A 181 -0.41 -16.92 -13.18
N GLY A 182 0.66 -17.60 -12.76
CA GLY A 182 1.98 -17.50 -13.38
C GLY A 182 2.69 -16.15 -13.16
N CYS A 183 2.12 -15.29 -12.32
CA CYS A 183 2.59 -13.94 -12.01
C CYS A 183 3.65 -13.91 -10.89
N ILE A 184 4.02 -15.07 -10.37
CA ILE A 184 5.02 -15.17 -9.30
C ILE A 184 6.43 -14.79 -9.78
N THR A 185 7.12 -14.01 -8.95
CA THR A 185 8.50 -13.51 -9.11
C THR A 185 9.38 -14.00 -7.96
N GLU A 186 10.70 -13.90 -8.14
CA GLU A 186 11.67 -14.23 -7.07
C GLU A 186 11.42 -13.42 -5.79
N ASP A 187 11.08 -12.14 -5.93
CA ASP A 187 10.79 -11.26 -4.79
C ASP A 187 9.52 -11.71 -4.04
N LEU A 188 8.42 -12.00 -4.76
CA LEU A 188 7.19 -12.51 -4.15
C LEU A 188 7.40 -13.85 -3.44
N ASP A 189 8.20 -14.74 -4.02
CA ASP A 189 8.52 -16.03 -3.40
C ASP A 189 9.37 -15.88 -2.14
N CYS A 190 10.38 -14.99 -2.18
CA CYS A 190 11.15 -14.65 -0.99
C CYS A 190 10.23 -14.08 0.09
N GLN A 191 9.35 -13.13 -0.25
CA GLN A 191 8.38 -12.57 0.68
C GLN A 191 7.44 -13.64 1.26
N HIS A 192 6.95 -14.59 0.44
CA HIS A 192 6.08 -15.67 0.90
C HIS A 192 6.80 -16.60 1.89
N VAL A 193 8.02 -17.04 1.57
CA VAL A 193 8.83 -17.87 2.47
C VAL A 193 9.12 -17.13 3.77
N SER A 194 9.55 -15.87 3.69
CA SER A 194 9.79 -15.03 4.88
C SER A 194 8.54 -14.86 5.73
N PHE A 195 7.38 -14.70 5.11
CA PHE A 195 6.10 -14.57 5.83
C PHE A 195 5.73 -15.86 6.56
N LEU A 196 5.90 -17.03 5.94
CA LEU A 196 5.69 -18.31 6.62
C LEU A 196 6.60 -18.50 7.84
N LEU A 197 7.85 -18.04 7.76
CA LEU A 197 8.77 -18.04 8.91
C LEU A 197 8.29 -17.13 10.03
N GLN A 198 7.75 -15.93 9.71
CA GLN A 198 7.16 -15.02 10.70
C GLN A 198 5.94 -15.63 11.40
N LEU A 199 5.20 -16.52 10.72
CA LEU A 199 4.09 -17.29 11.28
C LEU A 199 4.55 -18.56 12.03
N GLU A 200 5.85 -18.75 12.24
CA GLU A 200 6.46 -19.94 12.86
C GLU A 200 6.18 -21.26 12.11
N LYS A 201 5.76 -21.19 10.84
CA LYS A 201 5.49 -22.33 9.97
C LYS A 201 6.75 -22.82 9.25
N VAL A 202 7.75 -23.24 10.04
CA VAL A 202 9.11 -23.53 9.53
C VAL A 202 9.13 -24.66 8.49
N ASP A 203 8.37 -25.74 8.71
CA ASP A 203 8.35 -26.88 7.76
C ASP A 203 7.72 -26.50 6.41
N GLU A 204 6.64 -25.71 6.43
CA GLU A 204 6.02 -25.17 5.22
C GLU A 204 6.99 -24.25 4.47
N ALA A 205 7.64 -23.32 5.19
CA ALA A 205 8.64 -22.40 4.62
C ALA A 205 9.81 -23.15 3.97
N LYS A 206 10.33 -24.21 4.62
CA LYS A 206 11.42 -25.04 4.07
C LYS A 206 10.99 -25.78 2.81
N ALA A 207 9.82 -26.43 2.84
CA ALA A 207 9.30 -27.15 1.69
C ALA A 207 9.06 -26.20 0.50
N LEU A 208 8.53 -25.02 0.77
CA LEU A 208 8.27 -24.00 -0.24
C LEU A 208 9.57 -23.43 -0.83
N ALA A 209 10.54 -23.05 0.01
CA ALA A 209 11.84 -22.57 -0.45
C ALA A 209 12.56 -23.62 -1.32
N ALA A 210 12.51 -24.90 -0.93
CA ALA A 210 13.07 -25.98 -1.73
C ALA A 210 12.35 -26.14 -3.08
N LYS A 211 11.01 -26.10 -3.10
CA LYS A 211 10.20 -26.15 -4.33
C LYS A 211 10.62 -25.06 -5.31
N PHE A 212 10.82 -23.83 -4.85
CA PHE A 212 11.20 -22.71 -5.71
C PHE A 212 12.66 -22.80 -6.18
N CYS A 213 13.59 -23.14 -5.28
CA CYS A 213 15.02 -23.33 -5.57
C CYS A 213 15.28 -24.44 -6.61
N TYR A 214 14.50 -25.53 -6.59
CA TYR A 214 14.65 -26.60 -7.57
C TYR A 214 13.72 -26.44 -8.78
N GLY A 215 12.88 -25.41 -8.78
CA GLY A 215 11.85 -25.19 -9.79
C GLY A 215 12.12 -23.95 -10.63
N LYS A 216 11.15 -23.04 -10.65
CA LYS A 216 11.12 -21.85 -11.53
C LYS A 216 12.29 -20.88 -11.29
N PHE A 217 12.86 -20.88 -10.08
CA PHE A 217 13.87 -19.92 -9.64
C PHE A 217 15.19 -20.61 -9.27
N SER A 218 15.61 -21.60 -10.04
CA SER A 218 16.84 -22.34 -9.76
C SER A 218 18.12 -21.51 -9.82
N ALA A 219 18.11 -20.40 -10.57
CA ALA A 219 19.21 -19.43 -10.63
C ALA A 219 19.10 -18.30 -9.59
N ALA A 220 18.02 -18.22 -8.81
CA ALA A 220 17.78 -17.13 -7.86
C ALA A 220 18.68 -17.24 -6.62
N VAL A 221 19.78 -16.48 -6.60
CA VAL A 221 20.78 -16.57 -5.52
C VAL A 221 20.18 -16.16 -4.17
N TRP A 222 19.30 -15.15 -4.14
CA TRP A 222 18.67 -14.70 -2.90
C TRP A 222 17.76 -15.77 -2.29
N LEU A 223 17.01 -16.48 -3.12
CA LEU A 223 16.15 -17.56 -2.68
C LEU A 223 16.97 -18.75 -2.12
N TRP A 224 18.10 -19.08 -2.75
CA TRP A 224 19.04 -20.06 -2.22
C TRP A 224 19.65 -19.61 -0.90
N ALA A 225 20.09 -18.35 -0.80
CA ALA A 225 20.62 -17.78 0.44
C ALA A 225 19.59 -17.81 1.58
N LEU A 226 18.33 -17.47 1.28
CA LEU A 226 17.22 -17.57 2.23
C LEU A 226 17.02 -19.02 2.70
N ARG A 227 16.97 -19.97 1.77
CA ARG A 227 16.85 -21.40 2.09
C ARG A 227 17.99 -21.88 3.00
N PHE A 228 19.24 -21.55 2.67
CA PHE A 228 20.39 -21.96 3.49
C PHE A 228 20.38 -21.31 4.87
N SER A 229 19.93 -20.06 4.97
CA SER A 229 19.78 -19.37 6.25
C SER A 229 18.78 -20.09 7.16
N ILE A 230 17.63 -20.50 6.61
CA ILE A 230 16.61 -21.27 7.35
C ILE A 230 17.17 -22.61 7.83
N GLU A 231 17.87 -23.34 6.95
CA GLU A 231 18.48 -24.62 7.28
C GLU A 231 19.56 -24.48 8.37
N MET A 232 20.41 -23.45 8.31
CA MET A 232 21.42 -23.19 9.34
C MET A 232 20.80 -22.90 10.71
N ILE A 233 19.79 -22.02 10.77
CA ILE A 233 19.08 -21.70 12.02
C ILE A 233 18.44 -22.97 12.61
N PHE A 234 17.84 -23.80 11.77
CA PHE A 234 17.23 -25.06 12.19
C PHE A 234 18.27 -26.03 12.76
N ILE A 235 19.39 -26.22 12.07
CA ILE A 235 20.47 -27.12 12.51
C ILE A 235 21.02 -26.65 13.86
N GLN A 236 21.28 -25.35 14.01
CA GLN A 236 21.80 -24.76 15.24
C GLN A 236 20.85 -24.96 16.43
N SER A 237 19.55 -24.84 16.20
CA SER A 237 18.56 -24.79 17.28
C SER A 237 17.99 -26.17 17.66
N ASN A 238 17.94 -27.11 16.71
CA ASN A 238 17.12 -28.33 16.87
C ASN A 238 17.86 -29.65 16.60
N CYS A 239 19.07 -29.62 16.04
CA CYS A 239 19.78 -30.84 15.63
C CYS A 239 21.12 -30.99 16.34
N THR A 240 21.45 -32.23 16.74
CA THR A 240 22.85 -32.59 16.99
C THR A 240 23.52 -32.79 15.62
N PRO A 241 24.60 -32.07 15.29
CA PRO A 241 25.24 -32.18 13.98
C PRO A 241 25.66 -33.62 13.71
N ASN A 242 25.11 -34.21 12.65
CA ASN A 242 25.49 -35.54 12.20
C ASN A 242 25.76 -35.51 10.69
N LYS A 243 26.45 -36.54 10.18
CA LYS A 243 26.87 -36.58 8.77
C LYS A 243 25.70 -36.40 7.80
N ALA A 244 24.54 -36.98 8.09
CA ALA A 244 23.38 -36.89 7.21
C ALA A 244 22.80 -35.47 7.16
N VAL A 245 22.66 -34.81 8.32
CA VAL A 245 22.17 -33.42 8.45
C VAL A 245 23.14 -32.43 7.80
N LEU A 246 24.45 -32.65 7.95
CA LEU A 246 25.44 -31.81 7.28
C LEU A 246 25.44 -32.03 5.77
N SER A 247 25.31 -33.28 5.30
CA SER A 247 25.24 -33.59 3.86
C SER A 247 23.99 -33.01 3.20
N SER A 248 22.83 -33.00 3.87
CA SER A 248 21.61 -32.40 3.32
C SER A 248 21.72 -30.88 3.11
N PHE A 249 22.61 -30.22 3.85
CA PHE A 249 22.89 -28.79 3.70
C PHE A 249 24.01 -28.51 2.69
N PHE A 250 25.16 -29.19 2.82
CA PHE A 250 26.36 -28.87 2.04
C PHE A 250 26.31 -29.35 0.58
N GLU A 251 25.60 -30.44 0.27
CA GLU A 251 25.50 -30.91 -1.12
C GLU A 251 24.72 -29.92 -2.02
N PRO A 252 23.52 -29.43 -1.63
CA PRO A 252 22.85 -28.40 -2.40
C PRO A 252 23.66 -27.10 -2.50
N LEU A 253 24.31 -26.67 -1.41
CA LEU A 253 25.16 -25.47 -1.40
C LEU A 253 26.30 -25.59 -2.41
N ARG A 254 26.99 -26.74 -2.42
CA ARG A 254 28.07 -27.01 -3.37
C ARG A 254 27.58 -26.96 -4.82
N ASN A 255 26.43 -27.56 -5.11
CA ASN A 255 25.89 -27.60 -6.47
C ASN A 255 25.55 -26.19 -6.98
N VAL A 256 24.91 -25.37 -6.14
CA VAL A 256 24.55 -24.00 -6.50
C VAL A 256 25.79 -23.15 -6.74
N LEU A 257 26.81 -23.25 -5.87
CA LEU A 257 28.07 -22.52 -6.05
C LEU A 257 28.84 -22.92 -7.31
N LEU A 258 28.61 -24.11 -7.86
CA LEU A 258 29.19 -24.55 -9.13
C LEU A 258 28.43 -24.03 -10.34
N GLU A 259 27.16 -23.64 -10.17
CA GLU A 259 26.27 -23.20 -11.27
C GLU A 259 26.09 -21.68 -11.33
N VAL A 260 26.26 -20.95 -10.21
CA VAL A 260 26.08 -19.49 -10.15
C VAL A 260 27.28 -18.76 -10.77
N PRO A 261 27.08 -17.88 -11.77
CA PRO A 261 28.15 -17.06 -12.32
C PRO A 261 28.67 -16.05 -11.30
N ILE A 262 30.00 -15.92 -11.20
CA ILE A 262 30.72 -15.12 -10.18
C ILE A 262 30.24 -13.66 -10.12
N SER A 263 29.77 -13.09 -11.24
CA SER A 263 29.30 -11.70 -11.32
C SER A 263 28.03 -11.39 -10.51
N GLU A 264 27.20 -12.39 -10.19
CA GLU A 264 26.00 -12.20 -9.36
C GLU A 264 26.29 -12.38 -7.85
N ALA A 265 27.42 -13.00 -7.52
CA ALA A 265 27.84 -13.27 -6.14
C ALA A 265 28.59 -12.09 -5.48
N GLU A 266 29.08 -11.11 -6.25
CA GLU A 266 29.85 -9.96 -5.75
C GLU A 266 28.98 -8.84 -5.14
N THR A 267 27.67 -8.85 -5.36
CA THR A 267 26.71 -7.82 -4.90
C THR A 267 25.81 -8.24 -3.73
N ILE A 268 26.08 -9.39 -3.12
CA ILE A 268 25.35 -9.93 -1.95
C ILE A 268 25.97 -9.43 -0.65
#